data_AF-A0A3D1MA32-F1
#
_entry.id   AF-A0A3D1MA32-F1
#
_cell.length_a   1.000
_cell.length_b   1.000
_cell.length_c   1.000
_cell.angle_alpha   90.00
_cell.angle_beta   90.00
_cell.angle_gamma   90.00
#
_symmetry.space_group_name_H-M   'P 1'
#
loop_
_entity.id
_entity.type
_entity.pdbx_description
1 polymer ?
#
loop_
_entity_poly.entity_id
_entity_poly.type
_entity_poly.pdbx_seq_one_letter_code
_entity_poly.pdbx_strand_id
1 'polypeptide(L)'
;MTPTLTKHSALRLTSLVLGLLYSYYIIYWHEVYVAMAVHTLEEIGLDAFNVIVMKVVLGISGLLCVFIAWRLRWQYKQQRRPQIILYGLLIFTLLIGLWMTAHTLLLLEMNVELIHVPMYAILAFFLFFAFRHWTMVVLLALPIMLYDEWYQYIVLHAHYETYYSFNDVMCDVLGLAVGLLLLAILGFYPEHRRLHAIEWVYLAALSLSSLYLAWLWHKGFLIGYQADRLLHTRFVFNQLLNPAQLWQIHSYTFKEYMVLKPIMGVSIVFGSCFSLCLAGLFFRERPL
;
A
#
# COMPACT_ATOMS: atom_id res chain seq x y z
N MET A 1 -25.29 30.58 -15.46
CA MET A 1 -25.64 29.66 -14.36
C MET A 1 -24.38 29.36 -13.58
N THR A 2 -24.23 29.92 -12.38
CA THR A 2 -23.12 29.57 -11.48
C THR A 2 -23.45 28.25 -10.78
N PRO A 3 -22.68 27.17 -11.00
CA PRO A 3 -22.94 25.90 -10.32
C PRO A 3 -22.70 26.09 -8.82
N THR A 4 -23.75 25.98 -8.01
CA THR A 4 -23.63 25.93 -6.55
C THR A 4 -23.16 24.54 -6.17
N LEU A 5 -21.88 24.39 -5.81
CA LEU A 5 -21.38 23.16 -5.18
C LEU A 5 -22.17 22.90 -3.90
N THR A 6 -22.83 21.74 -3.82
CA THR A 6 -23.37 21.26 -2.56
C THR A 6 -22.22 20.99 -1.58
N LYS A 7 -22.47 21.12 -0.27
CA LYS A 7 -21.47 20.85 0.79
C LYS A 7 -20.79 19.47 0.62
N HIS A 8 -21.53 18.46 0.16
CA HIS A 8 -20.99 17.13 -0.12
C HIS A 8 -20.03 17.12 -1.31
N SER A 9 -20.36 17.83 -2.39
CA SER A 9 -19.46 17.96 -3.54
C SER A 9 -18.19 18.76 -3.21
N ALA A 10 -18.29 19.78 -2.36
CA ALA A 10 -17.13 20.52 -1.88
C ALA A 10 -16.17 19.63 -1.08
N LEU A 11 -16.68 18.85 -0.11
CA LEU A 11 -15.84 17.92 0.66
C LEU A 11 -15.13 16.90 -0.24
N ARG A 12 -15.85 16.28 -1.18
CA ARG A 12 -15.26 15.29 -2.11
C ARG A 12 -14.15 15.91 -2.96
N LEU A 13 -14.38 17.11 -3.50
CA LEU A 13 -13.39 17.82 -4.29
C LEU A 13 -12.17 18.21 -3.44
N THR A 14 -12.39 18.76 -2.25
CA THR A 14 -11.30 19.10 -1.33
C THR A 14 -10.48 17.87 -0.94
N SER A 15 -11.14 16.75 -0.60
CA SER A 15 -10.44 15.49 -0.31
C SER A 15 -9.66 14.96 -1.50
N LEU A 16 -10.17 15.11 -2.73
CA LEU A 16 -9.43 14.73 -3.93
C LEU A 16 -8.18 15.60 -4.13
N VAL A 17 -8.33 16.93 -4.02
CA VAL A 17 -7.21 17.87 -4.15
C VAL A 17 -6.16 17.61 -3.08
N LEU A 18 -6.56 17.45 -1.81
CA LEU A 18 -5.65 17.11 -0.72
C LEU A 18 -4.98 15.76 -0.95
N GLY A 19 -5.72 14.76 -1.43
CA GLY A 19 -5.17 13.47 -1.80
C GLY A 19 -4.08 13.59 -2.86
N LEU A 20 -4.33 14.33 -3.94
CA LEU A 20 -3.35 14.53 -5.02
C LEU A 20 -2.11 15.32 -4.56
N LEU A 21 -2.30 16.39 -3.78
CA LEU A 21 -1.19 17.14 -3.19
C LEU A 21 -0.38 16.26 -2.24
N TYR A 22 -1.05 15.40 -1.49
CA TYR A 22 -0.39 14.46 -0.59
C TYR A 22 0.33 13.34 -1.34
N SER A 23 -0.19 12.87 -2.47
CA SER A 23 0.54 11.94 -3.35
C SER A 23 1.81 12.57 -3.90
N TYR A 24 1.73 13.82 -4.37
CA TYR A 24 2.92 14.59 -4.76
C TYR A 24 3.92 14.69 -3.61
N TYR A 25 3.43 14.98 -2.40
CA TYR A 25 4.28 15.01 -1.22
C TYR A 25 4.98 13.66 -0.97
N ILE A 26 4.27 12.53 -0.96
CA ILE A 26 4.87 11.20 -0.75
C ILE A 26 6.00 10.96 -1.75
N ILE A 27 5.73 11.15 -3.05
CA ILE A 27 6.68 10.81 -4.13
C ILE A 27 7.92 11.71 -4.10
N TYR A 28 7.75 13.03 -3.95
CA TYR A 28 8.84 13.99 -4.14
C TYR A 28 9.56 14.38 -2.84
N TRP A 29 9.00 14.09 -1.66
CA TRP A 29 9.66 14.34 -0.38
C TRP A 29 10.34 13.11 0.21
N HIS A 30 10.35 11.99 -0.50
CA HIS A 30 10.98 10.75 -0.05
C HIS A 30 12.45 10.98 0.41
N GLU A 31 13.23 11.73 -0.37
CA GLU A 31 14.63 12.04 -0.06
C GLU A 31 14.82 12.75 1.29
N VAL A 32 13.90 13.65 1.65
CA VAL A 32 13.95 14.38 2.91
C VAL A 32 13.79 13.41 4.08
N TYR A 33 12.87 12.44 3.94
CA TYR A 33 12.66 11.42 4.96
C TYR A 33 13.84 10.46 5.08
N VAL A 34 14.41 10.03 3.96
CA VAL A 34 15.62 9.20 3.94
C VAL A 34 16.77 9.96 4.60
N ALA A 35 17.00 11.23 4.27
CA ALA A 35 18.07 12.02 4.88
C ALA A 35 17.91 12.15 6.41
N MET A 36 16.68 12.39 6.88
CA MET A 36 16.39 12.43 8.33
C MET A 36 16.62 11.06 8.99
N ALA A 37 16.21 9.98 8.33
CA ALA A 37 16.40 8.62 8.83
C ALA A 37 17.87 8.22 8.89
N VAL A 38 18.64 8.50 7.82
CA VAL A 38 20.08 8.25 7.74
C VAL A 38 20.82 9.05 8.80
N HIS A 39 20.50 10.33 8.97
CA HIS A 39 21.12 11.14 10.03
C HIS A 39 20.88 10.53 11.42
N THR A 40 19.63 10.14 11.72
CA THR A 40 19.30 9.48 12.99
C THR A 40 20.02 8.13 13.13
N LEU A 41 20.08 7.36 12.04
CA LEU A 41 20.74 6.06 11.96
C LEU A 41 22.25 6.18 12.25
N GLU A 42 22.91 7.20 11.69
CA GLU A 42 24.33 7.49 11.93
C GLU A 42 24.60 7.88 13.39
N GLU A 43 23.68 8.59 14.03
CA GLU A 43 23.83 9.03 15.43
C GLU A 43 23.72 7.89 16.43
N ILE A 44 22.75 6.97 16.26
CA ILE A 44 22.41 5.96 17.27
C ILE A 44 22.76 4.53 16.88
N GLY A 45 23.11 4.29 15.61
CA GLY A 45 23.37 2.97 15.05
C GLY A 45 22.11 2.19 14.65
N LEU A 46 22.27 1.25 13.73
CA LEU A 46 21.18 0.48 13.10
C LEU A 46 20.33 -0.31 14.08
N ASP A 47 20.95 -1.00 15.03
CA ASP A 47 20.21 -1.85 15.97
C ASP A 47 19.32 -1.02 16.89
N ALA A 48 19.86 0.08 17.44
CA ALA A 48 19.09 0.98 18.29
C ALA A 48 17.96 1.66 17.50
N PHE A 49 18.26 2.11 16.28
CA PHE A 49 17.28 2.70 15.37
C PHE A 49 16.14 1.72 15.06
N ASN A 50 16.45 0.49 14.64
CA ASN A 50 15.46 -0.54 14.36
C ASN A 50 14.60 -0.88 15.58
N VAL A 51 15.19 -0.95 16.77
CA VAL A 51 14.46 -1.18 18.04
C VAL A 51 13.52 -0.02 18.35
N ILE A 52 13.95 1.23 18.16
CA ILE A 52 13.10 2.41 18.38
C ILE A 52 11.92 2.40 17.42
N VAL A 53 12.17 2.22 16.12
CA VAL A 53 11.11 2.15 15.11
C VAL A 53 10.14 1.02 15.43
N MET A 54 10.63 -0.16 15.79
CA MET A 54 9.78 -1.28 16.18
C MET A 54 8.93 -0.98 17.42
N LYS A 55 9.49 -0.33 18.44
CA LYS A 55 8.72 0.09 19.63
C LYS A 55 7.61 1.07 19.27
N VAL A 56 7.88 2.02 18.38
CA VAL A 56 6.88 2.97 17.89
C VAL A 56 5.78 2.24 17.12
N VAL A 57 6.15 1.36 16.19
CA VAL A 57 5.20 0.55 15.41
C VAL A 57 4.34 -0.32 16.32
N LEU A 58 4.94 -1.09 17.22
CA LEU A 58 4.22 -1.93 18.19
C LEU A 58 3.32 -1.09 19.11
N GLY A 59 3.77 0.10 19.51
CA GLY A 59 2.97 1.04 20.30
C GLY A 59 1.72 1.49 19.54
N ILE A 60 1.88 1.94 18.29
CA ILE A 60 0.77 2.36 17.43
C ILE A 60 -0.17 1.18 17.14
N SER A 61 0.36 0.01 16.78
CA SER A 61 -0.43 -1.20 16.54
C SER A 61 -1.18 -1.65 17.80
N GLY A 62 -0.55 -1.56 18.98
CA GLY A 62 -1.18 -1.86 20.26
C GLY A 62 -2.35 -0.92 20.56
N LEU A 63 -2.14 0.40 20.38
CA LEU A 63 -3.19 1.40 20.51
C LEU A 63 -4.34 1.15 19.52
N LEU A 64 -4.01 0.77 18.28
CA LEU A 64 -4.99 0.42 17.27
C LEU A 64 -5.82 -0.81 17.68
N CYS A 65 -5.18 -1.88 18.16
CA CYS A 65 -5.86 -3.07 18.67
C CYS A 65 -6.79 -2.74 19.85
N VAL A 66 -6.35 -1.90 20.79
CA VAL A 66 -7.19 -1.44 21.92
C VAL A 66 -8.38 -0.64 21.41
N PHE A 67 -8.15 0.29 20.47
CA PHE A 67 -9.21 1.09 19.85
C PHE A 67 -10.23 0.23 19.11
N ILE A 68 -9.76 -0.76 18.35
CA ILE A 68 -10.59 -1.77 17.68
C ILE A 68 -11.43 -2.51 18.72
N ALA A 69 -10.80 -3.13 19.72
CA ALA A 69 -11.51 -3.90 20.75
C ALA A 69 -12.58 -3.06 21.47
N TRP A 70 -12.26 -1.81 21.82
CA TRP A 70 -13.20 -0.87 22.40
C TRP A 70 -14.39 -0.57 21.47
N ARG A 71 -14.10 -0.28 20.19
CA ARG A 71 -15.13 0.03 19.19
C ARG A 71 -16.03 -1.16 18.88
N LEU A 72 -15.45 -2.36 18.74
CA LEU A 72 -16.16 -3.61 18.56
C LEU A 72 -17.09 -3.90 19.74
N ARG A 73 -16.61 -3.71 20.98
CA ARG A 73 -17.44 -3.86 22.20
C ARG A 73 -18.61 -2.86 22.22
N TRP A 74 -18.35 -1.61 21.84
CA TRP A 74 -19.40 -0.58 21.76
C TRP A 74 -20.48 -0.94 20.73
N GLN A 75 -20.07 -1.37 19.53
CA GLN A 75 -20.99 -1.78 18.46
C GLN A 75 -21.82 -3.01 18.84
N TYR A 76 -21.19 -4.01 19.47
CA TYR A 76 -21.85 -5.22 19.95
C TYR A 76 -22.93 -4.88 20.98
N LYS A 77 -22.62 -4.03 21.98
CA LYS A 77 -23.57 -3.65 23.03
C LYS A 77 -24.78 -2.88 22.49
N GLN A 78 -24.58 -2.06 21.46
CA GLN A 78 -25.63 -1.25 20.87
C GLN A 78 -26.50 -2.01 19.84
N GLN A 79 -26.24 -3.32 19.61
CA GLN A 79 -26.90 -4.15 18.57
C GLN A 79 -26.93 -3.48 17.18
N ARG A 80 -26.06 -2.51 16.92
CA ARG A 80 -26.18 -1.64 15.75
C ARG A 80 -25.79 -2.33 14.44
N ARG A 81 -25.14 -3.50 14.50
CA ARG A 81 -24.67 -4.23 13.31
C ARG A 81 -24.69 -5.75 13.47
N PRO A 82 -24.87 -6.50 12.36
CA PRO A 82 -24.84 -7.96 12.36
C PRO A 82 -23.44 -8.47 12.72
N GLN A 83 -23.39 -9.57 13.48
CA GLN A 83 -22.17 -10.26 13.92
C GLN A 83 -21.18 -10.57 12.78
N ILE A 84 -21.69 -10.73 11.55
CA ILE A 84 -20.91 -10.98 10.34
C ILE A 84 -19.89 -9.86 10.04
N ILE A 85 -20.26 -8.60 10.23
CA ILE A 85 -19.35 -7.46 10.00
C ILE A 85 -18.24 -7.43 11.06
N LEU A 86 -18.59 -7.78 12.30
CA LEU A 86 -17.65 -7.88 13.41
C LEU A 86 -16.57 -8.94 13.16
N TYR A 87 -17.00 -10.15 12.78
CA TYR A 87 -16.06 -11.23 12.45
C TYR A 87 -15.21 -10.90 11.21
N GLY A 88 -15.79 -10.25 10.20
CA GLY A 88 -15.04 -9.76 9.04
C GLY A 88 -13.96 -8.76 9.43
N LEU A 89 -14.26 -7.78 10.30
CA LEU A 89 -13.26 -6.82 10.80
C LEU A 89 -12.14 -7.52 11.58
N LEU A 90 -12.48 -8.50 12.41
CA LEU A 90 -11.49 -9.27 13.17
C LEU A 90 -10.56 -10.05 12.23
N ILE A 91 -11.12 -10.81 11.28
CA ILE A 91 -10.34 -11.56 10.29
C ILE A 91 -9.45 -10.61 9.49
N PHE A 92 -10.00 -9.49 9.02
CA PHE A 92 -9.24 -8.52 8.23
C PHE A 92 -8.09 -7.91 9.04
N THR A 93 -8.30 -7.62 10.32
CA THR A 93 -7.25 -7.15 11.25
C THR A 93 -6.16 -8.21 11.44
N LEU A 94 -6.54 -9.47 11.64
CA LEU A 94 -5.58 -10.57 11.82
C LEU A 94 -4.73 -10.80 10.56
N LEU A 95 -5.35 -10.73 9.37
CA LEU A 95 -4.65 -10.86 8.10
C LEU A 95 -3.64 -9.71 7.89
N ILE A 96 -4.03 -8.47 8.17
CA ILE A 96 -3.13 -7.31 8.12
C ILE A 96 -1.98 -7.46 9.12
N GLY A 97 -2.26 -7.91 10.34
CA GLY A 97 -1.22 -8.14 11.36
C GLY A 97 -0.23 -9.24 10.96
N LEU A 98 -0.72 -10.34 10.40
CA LEU A 98 0.12 -11.43 9.89
C LEU A 98 1.01 -10.94 8.73
N TRP A 99 0.43 -10.19 7.79
CA TRP A 99 1.17 -9.63 6.67
C TRP A 99 2.25 -8.65 7.17
N MET A 100 1.90 -7.70 8.05
CA MET A 100 2.87 -6.78 8.66
C MET A 100 4.04 -7.51 9.32
N THR A 101 3.74 -8.58 10.06
CA THR A 101 4.76 -9.40 10.73
C THR A 101 5.67 -10.09 9.71
N ALA A 102 5.08 -10.76 8.71
CA ALA A 102 5.85 -11.43 7.66
C ALA A 102 6.73 -10.45 6.88
N HIS A 103 6.19 -9.27 6.57
CA HIS A 103 6.90 -8.22 5.86
C HIS A 103 8.09 -7.70 6.67
N THR A 104 7.86 -7.38 7.94
CA THR A 104 8.91 -6.87 8.84
C THR A 104 10.03 -7.87 9.07
N LEU A 105 9.71 -9.17 9.14
CA LEU A 105 10.70 -10.22 9.41
C LEU A 105 11.50 -10.66 8.17
N LEU A 106 10.90 -10.57 6.98
CA LEU A 106 11.46 -11.20 5.78
C LEU A 106 11.77 -10.22 4.64
N LEU A 107 10.97 -9.18 4.46
CA LEU A 107 10.96 -8.36 3.25
C LEU A 107 11.60 -6.99 3.45
N LEU A 108 11.55 -6.46 4.67
CA LEU A 108 12.13 -5.16 4.96
C LEU A 108 13.65 -5.22 5.06
N GLU A 109 14.28 -4.33 4.30
CA GLU A 109 15.71 -4.10 4.39
C GLU A 109 16.01 -3.34 5.69
N MET A 110 15.28 -2.26 5.96
CA MET A 110 15.33 -1.53 7.23
C MET A 110 13.93 -1.31 7.81
N ASN A 111 13.82 -1.21 9.15
CA ASN A 111 12.50 -0.99 9.76
C ASN A 111 11.90 0.38 9.41
N VAL A 112 12.70 1.35 8.92
CA VAL A 112 12.21 2.67 8.53
C VAL A 112 11.28 2.63 7.33
N GLU A 113 11.40 1.63 6.44
CA GLU A 113 10.47 1.39 5.34
C GLU A 113 9.02 1.19 5.82
N LEU A 114 8.80 0.87 7.11
CA LEU A 114 7.45 0.88 7.70
C LEU A 114 6.79 2.27 7.70
N ILE A 115 7.50 3.35 7.37
CA ILE A 115 6.93 4.68 7.17
C ILE A 115 5.94 4.74 5.99
N HIS A 116 6.07 3.83 5.02
CA HIS A 116 5.12 3.68 3.92
C HIS A 116 3.71 3.35 4.45
N VAL A 117 3.62 2.57 5.53
CA VAL A 117 2.33 2.18 6.13
C VAL A 117 1.49 3.40 6.54
N PRO A 118 1.95 4.30 7.44
CA PRO A 118 1.19 5.49 7.78
C PRO A 118 1.00 6.45 6.60
N MET A 119 1.96 6.57 5.68
CA MET A 119 1.82 7.42 4.49
C MET A 119 0.63 6.98 3.63
N TYR A 120 0.60 5.72 3.21
CA TYR A 120 -0.48 5.20 2.37
C TYR A 120 -1.79 4.99 3.12
N ALA A 121 -1.76 4.83 4.46
CA ALA A 121 -2.97 4.88 5.27
C ALA A 121 -3.63 6.27 5.22
N ILE A 122 -2.85 7.35 5.35
CA ILE A 122 -3.36 8.73 5.24
C ILE A 122 -3.88 9.01 3.82
N LEU A 123 -3.18 8.54 2.79
CA LEU A 123 -3.66 8.64 1.41
C LEU A 123 -5.01 7.94 1.24
N ALA A 124 -5.18 6.74 1.82
CA ALA A 124 -6.45 6.01 1.83
C ALA A 124 -7.60 6.86 2.40
N PHE A 125 -7.35 7.61 3.47
CA PHE A 125 -8.35 8.52 4.07
C PHE A 125 -8.81 9.58 3.07
N PHE A 126 -7.89 10.30 2.42
CA PHE A 126 -8.25 11.34 1.45
C PHE A 126 -9.01 10.77 0.25
N LEU A 127 -8.48 9.69 -0.34
CA LEU A 127 -9.13 9.04 -1.48
C LEU A 127 -10.51 8.48 -1.09
N PHE A 128 -10.65 7.90 0.10
CA PHE A 128 -11.95 7.38 0.54
C PHE A 128 -12.98 8.50 0.67
N PHE A 129 -12.63 9.66 1.22
CA PHE A 129 -13.59 10.76 1.32
C PHE A 129 -13.91 11.41 -0.03
N ALA A 130 -12.99 11.35 -1.00
CA ALA A 130 -13.24 11.77 -2.37
C ALA A 130 -14.24 10.85 -3.09
N PHE A 131 -14.03 9.53 -3.02
CA PHE A 131 -14.78 8.57 -3.85
C PHE A 131 -15.89 7.83 -3.11
N ARG A 132 -15.76 7.61 -1.80
CA ARG A 132 -16.65 6.75 -0.98
C ARG A 132 -16.75 5.30 -1.46
N HIS A 133 -15.72 4.83 -2.18
CA HIS A 133 -15.63 3.48 -2.75
C HIS A 133 -14.24 2.90 -2.55
N TRP A 134 -14.13 1.73 -1.90
CA TRP A 134 -12.84 1.09 -1.63
C TRP A 134 -12.10 0.69 -2.91
N THR A 135 -12.82 0.14 -3.89
CA THR A 135 -12.23 -0.22 -5.19
C THR A 135 -11.58 0.98 -5.88
N MET A 136 -12.19 2.15 -5.80
CA MET A 136 -11.61 3.38 -6.37
C MET A 136 -10.40 3.87 -5.61
N VAL A 137 -10.40 3.74 -4.28
CA VAL A 137 -9.23 4.04 -3.46
C VAL A 137 -8.06 3.17 -3.89
N VAL A 138 -8.27 1.86 -4.03
CA VAL A 138 -7.22 0.92 -4.48
C VAL A 138 -6.75 1.22 -5.90
N LEU A 139 -7.68 1.44 -6.83
CA LEU A 139 -7.32 1.72 -8.23
C LEU A 139 -6.52 3.00 -8.42
N LEU A 140 -6.82 4.05 -7.64
CA LEU A 140 -6.11 5.31 -7.75
C LEU A 140 -4.82 5.31 -6.95
N ALA A 141 -4.77 4.60 -5.83
CA ALA A 141 -3.56 4.48 -5.05
C ALA A 141 -2.51 3.59 -5.74
N LEU A 142 -2.90 2.51 -6.41
CA LEU A 142 -1.95 1.60 -7.08
C LEU A 142 -0.99 2.30 -8.06
N PRO A 143 -1.43 3.14 -9.02
CA PRO A 143 -0.50 3.85 -9.90
C PRO A 143 0.37 4.87 -9.14
N ILE A 144 -0.08 5.40 -8.00
CA ILE A 144 0.73 6.28 -7.14
C ILE A 144 1.85 5.47 -6.49
N MET A 145 1.52 4.31 -5.89
CA MET A 145 2.50 3.38 -5.29
C MET A 145 3.53 2.90 -6.30
N LEU A 146 3.07 2.49 -7.49
CA LEU A 146 3.98 2.05 -8.54
C LEU A 146 4.86 3.19 -9.06
N TYR A 147 4.33 4.41 -9.09
CA TYR A 147 5.11 5.57 -9.55
C TYR A 147 6.10 6.06 -8.50
N ASP A 148 5.76 5.98 -7.21
CA ASP A 148 6.66 6.27 -6.10
C ASP A 148 7.94 5.42 -6.19
N GLU A 149 7.77 4.10 -6.24
CA GLU A 149 8.88 3.16 -6.36
C GLU A 149 9.60 3.25 -7.71
N TRP A 150 8.86 3.56 -8.78
CA TRP A 150 9.49 3.80 -10.08
C TRP A 150 10.37 5.05 -10.06
N TYR A 151 9.92 6.12 -9.41
CA TYR A 151 10.64 7.38 -9.31
C TYR A 151 11.90 7.22 -8.46
N GLN A 152 11.81 6.48 -7.35
CA GLN A 152 12.96 6.11 -6.54
C GLN A 152 13.98 5.31 -7.36
N TYR A 153 13.54 4.23 -7.99
CA TYR A 153 14.40 3.33 -8.76
C TYR A 153 15.07 4.00 -9.99
N ILE A 154 14.34 4.84 -10.73
CA ILE A 154 14.83 5.41 -12.00
C ILE A 154 15.44 6.80 -11.85
N VAL A 155 14.99 7.60 -10.88
CA VAL A 155 15.37 9.02 -10.78
C VAL A 155 16.17 9.28 -9.51
N LEU A 156 15.60 8.99 -8.34
CA LEU A 156 16.19 9.43 -7.07
C LEU A 156 17.43 8.63 -6.69
N HIS A 157 17.36 7.31 -6.89
CA HIS A 157 18.31 6.34 -6.37
C HIS A 157 18.95 5.49 -7.48
N ALA A 158 18.86 5.97 -8.73
CA ALA A 158 19.36 5.31 -9.93
C ALA A 158 20.83 4.86 -9.89
N HIS A 159 21.63 5.43 -8.98
CA HIS A 159 23.05 5.16 -8.84
C HIS A 159 23.38 4.07 -7.81
N TYR A 160 22.47 3.73 -6.89
CA TYR A 160 22.69 2.69 -5.88
C TYR A 160 21.64 1.59 -5.91
N GLU A 161 20.41 1.91 -6.32
CA GLU A 161 19.30 0.97 -6.29
C GLU A 161 19.35 0.05 -7.51
N THR A 162 19.47 -1.23 -7.25
CA THR A 162 19.72 -2.24 -8.28
C THR A 162 18.47 -2.99 -8.69
N TYR A 163 17.34 -2.74 -8.05
CA TYR A 163 16.08 -3.39 -8.40
C TYR A 163 14.90 -2.48 -8.05
N TYR A 164 13.80 -2.65 -8.78
CA TYR A 164 12.52 -2.04 -8.46
C TYR A 164 11.94 -2.72 -7.21
N SER A 165 11.76 -1.98 -6.11
CA SER A 165 11.37 -2.53 -4.82
C SER A 165 9.88 -2.89 -4.76
N PHE A 166 9.54 -4.10 -5.19
CA PHE A 166 8.20 -4.64 -4.93
C PHE A 166 7.90 -4.85 -3.44
N ASN A 167 8.94 -4.88 -2.61
CA ASN A 167 8.76 -4.96 -1.16
C ASN A 167 8.12 -3.66 -0.65
N ASP A 168 8.61 -2.51 -1.08
CA ASP A 168 8.05 -1.22 -0.65
C ASP A 168 6.67 -0.97 -1.23
N VAL A 169 6.41 -1.33 -2.51
CA VAL A 169 5.04 -1.31 -3.06
C VAL A 169 4.10 -2.17 -2.19
N MET A 170 4.57 -3.32 -1.70
CA MET A 170 3.78 -4.17 -0.82
C MET A 170 3.53 -3.53 0.55
N CYS A 171 4.50 -2.79 1.08
CA CYS A 171 4.34 -1.98 2.28
C CYS A 171 3.30 -0.87 2.06
N ASP A 172 3.25 -0.27 0.87
CA ASP A 172 2.24 0.73 0.49
C ASP A 172 0.84 0.14 0.47
N VAL A 173 0.67 -1.02 -0.18
CA VAL A 173 -0.62 -1.72 -0.23
C VAL A 173 -1.07 -2.09 1.18
N LEU A 174 -0.14 -2.47 2.05
CA LEU A 174 -0.42 -2.72 3.47
C LEU A 174 -0.85 -1.44 4.19
N GLY A 175 -0.18 -0.31 3.95
CA GLY A 175 -0.60 1.01 4.45
C GLY A 175 -2.03 1.37 4.03
N LEU A 176 -2.33 1.18 2.75
CA LEU A 176 -3.67 1.39 2.21
C LEU A 176 -4.71 0.49 2.89
N ALA A 177 -4.38 -0.79 3.11
CA ALA A 177 -5.24 -1.74 3.81
C ALA A 177 -5.51 -1.30 5.26
N VAL A 178 -4.48 -0.84 5.97
CA VAL A 178 -4.60 -0.27 7.32
C VAL A 178 -5.52 0.95 7.33
N GLY A 179 -5.35 1.87 6.38
CA GLY A 179 -6.21 3.05 6.25
C GLY A 179 -7.68 2.70 6.00
N LEU A 180 -7.95 1.75 5.11
CA LEU A 180 -9.31 1.25 4.84
C LEU A 180 -9.91 0.52 6.05
N LEU A 181 -9.11 -0.28 6.77
CA LEU A 181 -9.53 -0.92 8.02
C LEU A 181 -9.91 0.14 9.06
N LEU A 182 -9.09 1.17 9.26
CA LEU A 182 -9.36 2.29 10.18
C LEU A 182 -10.69 2.98 9.87
N LEU A 183 -10.91 3.31 8.60
CA LEU A 183 -12.19 3.86 8.14
C LEU A 183 -13.36 2.94 8.47
N ALA A 184 -13.22 1.64 8.21
CA ALA A 184 -14.25 0.65 8.52
C ALA A 184 -14.58 0.60 10.02
N ILE A 185 -13.56 0.64 10.90
CA ILE A 185 -13.72 0.64 12.36
C ILE A 185 -14.44 1.91 12.84
N LEU A 186 -14.06 3.06 12.29
CA LEU A 186 -14.69 4.34 12.59
C LEU A 186 -16.17 4.37 12.17
N GLY A 187 -16.54 3.49 11.25
CA GLY A 187 -17.90 3.33 10.76
C GLY A 187 -18.12 3.97 9.40
N PHE A 188 -17.04 4.30 8.69
CA PHE A 188 -17.06 4.78 7.33
C PHE A 188 -16.99 3.60 6.38
N TYR A 189 -18.15 3.13 5.94
CA TYR A 189 -18.28 2.03 5.00
C TYR A 189 -18.57 2.57 3.59
N PRO A 190 -18.27 1.79 2.54
CA PRO A 190 -18.73 2.11 1.21
C PRO A 190 -20.26 2.27 1.18
N GLU A 191 -20.75 3.28 0.47
CA GLU A 191 -22.20 3.52 0.34
C GLU A 191 -22.93 2.26 -0.14
N HIS A 192 -24.11 1.95 0.45
CA HIS A 192 -24.96 0.86 -0.05
C HIS A 192 -25.52 1.21 -1.43
N ARG A 193 -24.77 0.85 -2.47
CA ARG A 193 -25.25 0.84 -3.85
C ARG A 193 -25.16 -0.60 -4.34
N ARG A 194 -26.15 -1.01 -5.16
CA ARG A 194 -26.02 -2.24 -5.97
C ARG A 194 -24.66 -2.20 -6.65
N LEU A 195 -23.98 -3.34 -6.73
CA LEU A 195 -22.72 -3.49 -7.48
C LEU A 195 -22.87 -2.74 -8.80
N HIS A 196 -22.32 -1.53 -8.83
CA HIS A 196 -22.60 -0.64 -9.95
C HIS A 196 -21.74 -1.17 -11.08
N ALA A 197 -22.22 -1.09 -12.33
CA ALA A 197 -21.43 -1.55 -13.49
C ALA A 197 -20.00 -0.99 -13.46
N ILE A 198 -19.83 0.19 -12.86
CA ILE A 198 -18.57 0.87 -12.65
C ILE A 198 -17.56 0.08 -11.80
N GLU A 199 -17.99 -0.69 -10.80
CA GLU A 199 -17.08 -1.49 -9.95
C GLU A 199 -16.58 -2.73 -10.69
N TRP A 200 -17.42 -3.31 -11.56
CA TRP A 200 -16.99 -4.33 -12.51
C TRP A 200 -16.04 -3.75 -13.56
N VAL A 201 -16.30 -2.53 -14.05
CA VAL A 201 -15.37 -1.81 -14.93
C VAL A 201 -14.03 -1.61 -14.22
N TYR A 202 -14.03 -1.31 -12.93
CA TYR A 202 -12.81 -1.14 -12.14
C TYR A 202 -12.02 -2.44 -11.94
N LEU A 203 -12.69 -3.53 -11.56
CA LEU A 203 -12.05 -4.84 -11.46
C LEU A 203 -11.57 -5.35 -12.83
N ALA A 204 -12.32 -5.06 -13.89
CA ALA A 204 -11.92 -5.33 -15.26
C ALA A 204 -10.70 -4.49 -15.64
N ALA A 205 -10.65 -3.20 -15.29
CA ALA A 205 -9.50 -2.34 -15.55
C ALA A 205 -8.24 -2.82 -14.83
N LEU A 206 -8.36 -3.26 -13.57
CA LEU A 206 -7.24 -3.86 -12.83
C LEU A 206 -6.75 -5.14 -13.50
N SER A 207 -7.68 -6.04 -13.85
CA SER A 207 -7.37 -7.30 -14.55
C SER A 207 -6.74 -7.06 -15.92
N LEU A 208 -7.28 -6.13 -16.71
CA LEU A 208 -6.76 -5.75 -18.02
C LEU A 208 -5.37 -5.10 -17.90
N SER A 209 -5.11 -4.34 -16.84
CA SER A 209 -3.78 -3.77 -16.58
C SER A 209 -2.76 -4.88 -16.30
N SER A 210 -3.13 -5.90 -15.51
CA SER A 210 -2.28 -7.08 -15.28
C SER A 210 -2.01 -7.86 -16.57
N LEU A 211 -3.04 -8.06 -17.40
CA LEU A 211 -2.88 -8.71 -18.71
C LEU A 211 -2.00 -7.89 -19.67
N TYR A 212 -2.13 -6.57 -19.64
CA TYR A 212 -1.29 -5.68 -20.44
C TYR A 212 0.18 -5.74 -20.00
N LEU A 213 0.45 -5.74 -18.69
CA LEU A 213 1.81 -5.94 -18.16
C LEU A 213 2.37 -7.31 -18.54
N ALA A 214 1.57 -8.37 -18.45
CA ALA A 214 1.97 -9.71 -18.89
C ALA A 214 2.27 -9.75 -20.40
N TRP A 215 1.48 -9.04 -21.21
CA TRP A 215 1.74 -8.91 -22.65
C TRP A 215 3.04 -8.13 -22.92
N LEU A 216 3.28 -7.00 -22.24
CA LEU A 216 4.52 -6.24 -22.37
C LEU A 216 5.74 -7.08 -21.97
N TRP A 217 5.61 -7.88 -20.91
CA TRP A 217 6.62 -8.84 -20.48
C TRP A 217 6.88 -9.90 -21.55
N HIS A 218 5.82 -10.53 -22.05
CA HIS A 218 5.92 -11.55 -23.11
C HIS A 218 6.57 -11.00 -24.40
N LYS A 219 6.31 -9.73 -24.73
CA LYS A 219 6.95 -9.04 -25.85
C LYS A 219 8.39 -8.60 -25.56
N GLY A 220 8.89 -8.73 -24.34
CA GLY A 220 10.25 -8.34 -23.95
C GLY A 220 10.46 -6.84 -23.77
N PHE A 221 9.39 -6.05 -23.72
CA PHE A 221 9.47 -4.62 -23.37
C PHE A 221 9.78 -4.42 -21.89
N LEU A 222 9.24 -5.31 -21.06
CA LEU A 222 9.57 -5.45 -19.65
C LEU A 222 10.32 -6.76 -19.45
N ILE A 223 11.44 -6.74 -18.73
CA ILE A 223 12.16 -7.96 -18.38
C ILE A 223 12.47 -7.97 -16.88
N GLY A 224 12.53 -9.17 -16.32
CA GLY A 224 12.85 -9.36 -14.91
C GLY A 224 14.28 -8.97 -14.60
N TYR A 225 15.23 -9.45 -15.41
CA TYR A 225 16.64 -9.39 -15.08
C TYR A 225 17.47 -8.81 -16.22
N GLN A 226 18.54 -8.09 -15.87
CA GLN A 226 19.46 -7.49 -16.84
C GLN A 226 20.08 -8.50 -17.80
N ALA A 227 20.33 -9.74 -17.35
CA ALA A 227 20.87 -10.81 -18.18
C ALA A 227 19.94 -11.19 -19.35
N ASP A 228 18.64 -10.98 -19.21
CA ASP A 228 17.63 -11.33 -20.20
C ASP A 228 17.35 -10.18 -21.19
N ARG A 229 18.22 -9.17 -21.24
CA ARG A 229 17.97 -7.93 -21.99
C ARG A 229 17.97 -8.14 -23.49
N LEU A 230 16.89 -7.66 -24.12
CA LEU A 230 16.71 -7.63 -25.57
C LEU A 230 16.93 -6.20 -26.10
N LEU A 231 17.14 -6.09 -27.41
CA LEU A 231 17.40 -4.80 -28.08
C LEU A 231 16.27 -3.78 -27.88
N HIS A 232 15.02 -4.24 -27.80
CA HIS A 232 13.83 -3.39 -27.64
C HIS A 232 13.32 -3.31 -26.19
N THR A 233 14.04 -3.88 -25.23
CA THR A 233 13.69 -3.76 -23.81
C THR A 233 13.67 -2.28 -23.38
N ARG A 234 12.58 -1.87 -22.72
CA ARG A 234 12.37 -0.51 -22.22
C ARG A 234 12.54 -0.40 -20.71
N PHE A 235 12.30 -1.48 -19.97
CA PHE A 235 12.41 -1.49 -18.53
C PHE A 235 12.95 -2.82 -18.01
N VAL A 236 13.87 -2.74 -17.07
CA VAL A 236 14.49 -3.88 -16.40
C VAL A 236 14.15 -3.77 -14.92
N PHE A 237 13.48 -4.76 -14.35
CA PHE A 237 13.08 -4.72 -12.94
C PHE A 237 14.24 -4.96 -11.98
N ASN A 238 15.26 -5.73 -12.37
CA ASN A 238 16.36 -6.10 -11.50
C ASN A 238 17.68 -6.14 -12.28
N GLN A 239 18.61 -5.31 -11.84
CA GLN A 239 19.94 -5.10 -12.41
C GLN A 239 21.03 -5.90 -11.69
N LEU A 240 20.69 -6.69 -10.67
CA LEU A 240 21.65 -7.52 -9.94
C LEU A 240 22.34 -8.52 -10.88
N LEU A 241 23.63 -8.74 -10.62
CA LEU A 241 24.45 -9.73 -11.34
C LEU A 241 24.08 -11.17 -10.98
N ASN A 242 23.60 -11.42 -9.76
CA ASN A 242 23.17 -12.74 -9.26
C ASN A 242 21.67 -12.78 -8.90
N PRO A 243 20.77 -12.58 -9.87
CA PRO A 243 19.33 -12.42 -9.64
C PRO A 243 18.61 -13.67 -9.12
N ALA A 244 19.27 -14.83 -9.13
CA ALA A 244 18.68 -16.09 -8.68
C ALA A 244 18.57 -16.18 -7.14
N GLN A 245 19.29 -15.33 -6.40
CA GLN A 245 19.26 -15.31 -4.95
C GLN A 245 18.07 -14.46 -4.47
N LEU A 246 17.11 -15.12 -3.80
CA LEU A 246 15.99 -14.46 -3.13
C LEU A 246 16.47 -13.59 -1.97
N TRP A 247 17.54 -14.00 -1.31
CA TRP A 247 18.13 -13.29 -0.18
C TRP A 247 19.25 -12.39 -0.69
N GLN A 248 19.22 -11.13 -0.26
CA GLN A 248 20.21 -10.11 -0.57
C GLN A 248 20.74 -9.52 0.73
N ILE A 249 21.94 -8.95 0.66
CA ILE A 249 22.58 -8.30 1.79
C ILE A 249 22.61 -6.79 1.54
N HIS A 250 22.11 -6.05 2.54
CA HIS A 250 22.26 -4.62 2.72
C HIS A 250 23.64 -4.10 2.30
N SER A 251 23.82 -3.34 1.23
CA SER A 251 25.16 -2.82 0.87
C SER A 251 25.76 -1.92 1.97
N TYR A 252 24.90 -1.20 2.70
CA TYR A 252 25.29 -0.31 3.80
C TYR A 252 25.03 -0.93 5.18
N THR A 253 23.91 -1.64 5.34
CA THR A 253 23.45 -2.15 6.65
C THR A 253 23.93 -3.57 6.95
N PHE A 254 24.39 -4.31 5.93
CA PHE A 254 24.74 -5.73 5.98
C PHE A 254 23.62 -6.66 6.48
N LYS A 255 22.39 -6.17 6.57
CA LYS A 255 21.23 -6.97 6.94
C LYS A 255 20.80 -7.84 5.77
N GLU A 256 20.52 -9.11 6.05
CA GLU A 256 19.96 -10.03 5.07
C GLU A 256 18.44 -9.86 4.99
N TYR A 257 17.90 -9.78 3.77
CA TYR A 257 16.47 -9.60 3.51
C TYR A 257 16.09 -10.25 2.19
N MET A 258 14.81 -10.55 2.03
CA MET A 258 14.29 -11.23 0.83
C MET A 258 13.82 -10.20 -0.19
N VAL A 259 14.43 -10.18 -1.38
CA VAL A 259 13.98 -9.38 -2.53
C VAL A 259 13.04 -10.23 -3.37
N LEU A 260 11.80 -9.76 -3.56
CA LEU A 260 10.83 -10.45 -4.39
C LEU A 260 11.29 -10.48 -5.86
N LYS A 261 11.25 -11.67 -6.46
CA LYS A 261 11.41 -11.79 -7.91
C LYS A 261 10.34 -10.94 -8.60
N PRO A 262 10.64 -10.26 -9.72
CA PRO A 262 9.69 -9.30 -10.29
C PRO A 262 8.32 -9.91 -10.61
N ILE A 263 8.26 -11.14 -11.14
CA ILE A 263 6.99 -11.83 -11.41
C ILE A 263 6.20 -12.13 -10.12
N MET A 264 6.89 -12.45 -9.02
CA MET A 264 6.28 -12.65 -7.71
C MET A 264 5.77 -11.32 -7.17
N GLY A 265 6.59 -10.27 -7.24
CA GLY A 265 6.22 -8.91 -6.84
C GLY A 265 4.94 -8.43 -7.53
N VAL A 266 4.90 -8.46 -8.86
CA VAL A 266 3.70 -8.11 -9.65
C VAL A 266 2.49 -8.95 -9.21
N SER A 267 2.66 -10.28 -9.12
CA SER A 267 1.54 -11.17 -8.78
C SER A 267 0.97 -10.87 -7.38
N ILE A 268 1.84 -10.65 -6.40
CA ILE A 268 1.42 -10.41 -5.02
C ILE A 268 0.82 -9.01 -4.89
N VAL A 269 1.39 -7.97 -5.50
CA VAL A 269 0.83 -6.60 -5.46
C VAL A 269 -0.57 -6.57 -6.07
N PHE A 270 -0.72 -7.05 -7.30
CA PHE A 270 -2.03 -7.05 -7.97
C PHE A 270 -3.03 -7.99 -7.28
N GLY A 271 -2.59 -9.16 -6.82
CA GLY A 271 -3.42 -10.09 -6.04
C GLY A 271 -3.90 -9.49 -4.73
N SER A 272 -3.05 -8.72 -4.05
CA SER A 272 -3.38 -8.02 -2.80
C SER A 272 -4.35 -6.88 -3.04
N CYS A 273 -4.14 -6.06 -4.08
CA CYS A 273 -5.08 -5.02 -4.51
C CYS A 273 -6.45 -5.61 -4.87
N PHE A 274 -6.48 -6.72 -5.62
CA PHE A 274 -7.71 -7.42 -5.97
C PHE A 274 -8.43 -7.94 -4.71
N SER A 275 -7.69 -8.55 -3.79
CA SER A 275 -8.22 -9.04 -2.51
C SER A 275 -8.79 -7.90 -1.64
N LEU A 276 -8.14 -6.73 -1.61
CA LEU A 276 -8.65 -5.53 -0.94
C LEU A 276 -9.95 -5.02 -1.58
N CYS A 277 -10.02 -5.04 -2.91
CA CYS A 277 -11.26 -4.69 -3.62
C CYS A 277 -12.40 -5.63 -3.25
N LEU A 278 -12.15 -6.94 -3.18
CA LEU A 278 -13.13 -7.95 -2.74
C LEU A 278 -13.52 -7.75 -1.27
N ALA A 279 -12.57 -7.47 -0.38
CA ALA A 279 -12.86 -7.16 1.02
C ALA A 279 -13.81 -5.95 1.13
N GLY A 280 -13.62 -4.92 0.30
CA GLY A 280 -14.55 -3.78 0.23
C GLY A 280 -15.98 -4.15 -0.17
N LEU A 281 -16.17 -5.21 -0.96
CA LEU A 281 -17.50 -5.74 -1.28
C LEU A 281 -18.19 -6.32 -0.03
N PHE A 282 -17.42 -6.97 0.84
CA PHE A 282 -17.92 -7.57 2.08
C PHE A 282 -18.35 -6.50 3.10
N PHE A 283 -17.61 -5.39 3.19
CA PHE A 283 -17.84 -4.30 4.15
C PHE A 283 -18.89 -3.27 3.73
N ARG A 284 -19.62 -3.48 2.63
CA ARG A 284 -20.72 -2.57 2.25
C ARG A 284 -21.75 -2.47 3.35
N GLU A 285 -22.31 -1.28 3.53
CA GLU A 285 -23.53 -1.13 4.31
C GLU A 285 -24.59 -2.08 3.73
N ARG A 286 -25.27 -2.84 4.59
CA ARG A 286 -26.43 -3.65 4.19
C ARG A 286 -27.67 -2.90 4.68
N PRO A 287 -28.76 -2.83 3.89
CA PRO A 287 -30.02 -2.31 4.39
C PRO A 287 -30.45 -3.20 5.55
N LEU A 288 -30.84 -2.55 6.65
CA LEU A 288 -31.45 -3.20 7.81
C LEU A 288 -32.79 -3.83 7.41
#